data_AF-A0A1G1NBW7-F1
#
_entry.id   AF-A0A1G1NBW7-F1
#
_cell.length_a   1.000
_cell.length_b   1.000
_cell.length_c   1.000
_cell.angle_alpha   90.00
_cell.angle_beta   90.00
_cell.angle_gamma   90.00
#
_symmetry.space_group_name_H-M   'P 1'
#
loop_
_entity.id
_entity.type
_entity.pdbx_description
1 polymer ?
#
loop_
_entity_poly.entity_id
_entity_poly.type
_entity_poly.pdbx_seq_one_letter_code
_entity_poly.pdbx_strand_id
1 'polypeptide(L)'
;MKEKKNFKSFEFEAICLAIFVFLAVSVFGQEDEKAVGQRTVMKEVQGEVSWIGKGYISILYSQDVNTGEEYEILLPYDEKDIKLEHRKSIDQIAKGDIVDVHYEEETKQDDYKQEKVKLKAKVVSFVRAAEKKPESTVLTSGEGSREE
;
A
#
# COMPACT_ATOMS: atom_id res chain seq x y z
N MET A 1 54.22 -54.60 -10.06
CA MET A 1 53.30 -53.65 -9.40
C MET A 1 52.58 -52.85 -10.48
N LYS A 2 51.26 -52.98 -10.62
CA LYS A 2 50.42 -52.14 -11.50
C LYS A 2 49.38 -51.45 -10.61
N GLU A 3 49.54 -50.15 -10.39
CA GLU A 3 48.52 -49.30 -9.77
C GLU A 3 47.34 -49.15 -10.74
N LYS A 4 46.19 -49.74 -10.41
CA LYS A 4 44.91 -49.39 -11.03
C LYS A 4 44.36 -48.18 -10.28
N LYS A 5 44.61 -46.97 -10.79
CA LYS A 5 44.02 -45.74 -10.24
C LYS A 5 42.58 -45.56 -10.74
N ASN A 6 41.75 -45.16 -9.79
CA ASN A 6 40.29 -45.11 -9.81
C ASN A 6 39.73 -44.17 -10.89
N PHE A 7 39.42 -44.72 -12.07
CA PHE A 7 38.87 -43.96 -13.19
C PHE A 7 37.38 -43.56 -12.98
N LYS A 8 36.67 -44.24 -12.08
CA LYS A 8 35.22 -44.03 -11.86
C LYS A 8 34.85 -42.85 -10.96
N SER A 9 35.78 -42.36 -10.12
CA SER A 9 35.49 -41.24 -9.22
C SER A 9 35.53 -39.89 -9.91
N PHE A 10 36.28 -39.78 -11.01
CA PHE A 10 36.45 -38.52 -11.75
C PHE A 10 35.22 -38.14 -12.57
N GLU A 11 34.49 -39.12 -13.12
CA GLU A 11 33.28 -38.85 -13.90
C GLU A 11 32.10 -38.37 -13.02
N PHE A 12 32.06 -38.79 -11.75
CA PHE A 12 30.99 -38.40 -10.84
C PHE A 12 31.08 -36.92 -10.42
N GLU A 13 32.29 -36.41 -10.18
CA GLU A 13 32.51 -35.01 -9.82
C GLU A 13 32.15 -34.05 -10.97
N ALA A 14 32.44 -34.43 -12.22
CA ALA A 14 32.09 -33.62 -13.38
C ALA A 14 30.57 -33.49 -13.58
N ILE A 15 29.81 -34.55 -13.31
CA ILE A 15 28.35 -34.55 -13.42
C ILE A 15 27.72 -33.67 -12.34
N CYS A 16 28.21 -33.74 -11.09
CA CYS A 16 27.73 -32.88 -10.01
C CYS A 16 27.98 -31.39 -10.30
N LEU A 17 29.14 -31.05 -10.88
CA LEU A 17 29.45 -29.67 -11.24
C LEU A 17 28.54 -29.15 -12.36
N ALA A 18 28.25 -29.97 -13.37
CA ALA A 18 27.36 -29.61 -14.48
C ALA A 18 25.92 -29.35 -14.02
N ILE A 19 25.40 -30.15 -13.07
CA ILE A 19 24.06 -29.95 -12.49
C ILE A 19 24.01 -28.64 -11.68
N PHE A 20 25.06 -28.33 -10.93
CA PHE A 20 25.11 -27.11 -10.12
C PHE A 20 25.10 -25.85 -10.99
N VAL A 21 25.82 -25.86 -12.12
CA VAL A 21 25.80 -24.76 -13.10
C VAL A 21 24.41 -24.62 -13.74
N PHE A 22 23.72 -25.72 -14.06
CA PHE A 22 22.39 -25.67 -14.67
C PHE A 22 21.31 -25.11 -13.72
N LEU A 23 21.40 -25.44 -12.43
CA LEU A 23 20.51 -24.88 -11.40
C LEU A 23 20.76 -23.39 -11.16
N ALA A 24 22.01 -22.94 -11.21
CA ALA A 24 22.35 -21.53 -11.03
C ALA A 24 21.77 -20.64 -12.14
N VAL A 25 21.75 -21.11 -13.39
CA VAL A 25 21.20 -20.33 -14.52
C VAL A 25 19.67 -20.21 -14.45
N SER A 26 19.00 -21.20 -13.87
CA SER A 26 17.53 -21.21 -13.79
C SER A 26 16.97 -20.25 -12.74
N VAL A 27 17.77 -19.83 -11.75
CA VAL A 27 17.35 -18.94 -10.65
C VAL A 27 17.38 -17.45 -11.04
N PHE A 28 18.11 -17.07 -12.09
CA PHE A 28 18.24 -15.67 -12.52
C PHE A 28 17.36 -15.28 -13.73
N GLY A 29 16.44 -16.15 -14.16
CA GLY A 29 15.66 -15.99 -15.39
C GLY A 29 14.21 -15.53 -15.23
N GLN A 30 13.83 -14.87 -14.13
CA GLN A 30 12.50 -14.27 -13.97
C GLN A 30 12.61 -12.75 -13.80
N GLU A 31 13.06 -12.05 -14.84
CA GLU A 31 12.73 -10.64 -15.00
C GLU A 31 11.43 -10.55 -15.79
N ASP A 32 10.35 -10.18 -15.08
CA ASP A 32 9.03 -9.98 -15.66
C ASP A 32 9.09 -8.93 -16.78
N GLU A 33 8.79 -9.38 -17.99
CA GLU A 33 8.64 -8.57 -19.20
C GLU A 33 7.40 -7.67 -19.06
N LYS A 34 7.53 -6.54 -18.33
CA LYS A 34 6.45 -5.54 -18.25
C LYS A 34 6.32 -4.84 -19.60
N ALA A 35 5.13 -4.96 -20.19
CA ALA A 35 4.78 -4.39 -21.49
C ALA A 35 5.24 -2.93 -21.65
N VAL A 36 5.90 -2.65 -22.78
CA VAL A 36 6.40 -1.33 -23.18
C VAL A 36 5.30 -0.28 -23.02
N GLY A 37 5.46 0.64 -22.05
CA GLY A 37 4.54 1.77 -21.82
C GLY A 37 3.70 1.73 -20.53
N GLN A 38 3.84 0.69 -19.69
CA GLN A 38 3.23 0.66 -18.36
C GLN A 38 4.27 0.92 -17.26
N ARG A 39 4.10 2.01 -16.50
CA ARG A 39 4.90 2.31 -15.31
C ARG A 39 4.03 2.14 -14.06
N THR A 40 4.47 1.29 -13.14
CA THR A 40 3.85 1.15 -11.82
C THR A 40 4.85 1.58 -10.76
N VAL A 41 4.46 2.52 -9.89
CA VAL A 41 5.29 3.04 -8.79
C VAL A 41 4.52 2.92 -7.48
N MET A 42 5.19 2.45 -6.43
CA MET A 42 4.64 2.52 -5.07
C MET A 42 4.86 3.90 -4.50
N LYS A 43 3.80 4.51 -3.97
CA LYS A 43 3.83 5.78 -3.24
C LYS A 43 3.19 5.59 -1.86
N GLU A 44 3.48 6.55 -0.98
CA GLU A 44 3.02 6.59 0.40
C GLU A 44 2.26 7.88 0.64
N VAL A 45 1.20 7.81 1.44
CA VAL A 45 0.50 8.99 1.95
C VAL A 45 0.01 8.72 3.36
N GLN A 46 0.40 9.60 4.28
CA GLN A 46 -0.10 9.60 5.64
C GLN A 46 -1.08 10.76 5.82
N GLY A 47 -2.21 10.50 6.48
CA GLY A 47 -3.21 11.52 6.72
C GLY A 47 -4.39 11.06 7.55
N GLU A 48 -5.36 11.94 7.70
CA GLU A 48 -6.63 11.66 8.40
C GLU A 48 -7.62 11.00 7.44
N VAL A 49 -8.31 9.96 7.90
CA VAL A 49 -9.38 9.33 7.13
C VAL A 49 -10.59 10.26 7.08
N SER A 50 -10.83 10.90 5.94
CA SER A 50 -12.01 11.78 5.74
C SER A 50 -13.27 10.97 5.44
N TRP A 51 -13.11 9.81 4.77
CA TRP A 51 -14.18 8.88 4.44
C TRP A 51 -13.66 7.46 4.21
N ILE A 52 -14.48 6.47 4.56
CA ILE A 52 -14.21 5.06 4.26
C ILE A 52 -15.48 4.38 3.76
N GLY A 53 -15.38 3.71 2.62
CA GLY A 53 -16.50 3.03 1.96
C GLY A 53 -16.10 1.69 1.39
N LYS A 54 -17.04 1.00 0.75
CA LYS A 54 -16.80 -0.30 0.10
C LYS A 54 -15.85 -0.11 -1.09
N GLY A 55 -14.60 -0.53 -0.92
CA GLY A 55 -13.58 -0.52 -1.97
C GLY A 55 -12.89 0.83 -2.21
N TYR A 56 -13.03 1.81 -1.32
CA TYR A 56 -12.23 3.04 -1.36
C TYR A 56 -12.07 3.69 0.02
N ILE A 57 -10.94 4.37 0.21
CA ILE A 57 -10.61 5.16 1.38
C ILE A 57 -10.19 6.56 0.92
N SER A 58 -10.67 7.61 1.60
CA SER A 58 -10.29 8.99 1.33
C SER A 58 -9.43 9.50 2.48
N ILE A 59 -8.26 10.06 2.13
CA ILE A 59 -7.25 10.53 3.08
C ILE A 59 -7.04 12.03 2.90
N LEU A 60 -7.32 12.80 3.94
CA LEU A 60 -6.94 14.21 4.07
C LEU A 60 -5.47 14.27 4.50
N TYR A 61 -4.58 14.67 3.60
CA TYR A 61 -3.12 14.64 3.84
C TYR A 61 -2.53 16.02 4.11
N SER A 62 -3.24 17.09 3.77
CA SER A 62 -2.80 18.46 4.03
C SER A 62 -3.99 19.41 4.16
N GLN A 63 -3.85 20.43 4.99
CA GLN A 63 -4.77 21.54 5.10
C GLN A 63 -3.98 22.85 5.12
N ASP A 64 -4.31 23.78 4.24
CA ASP A 64 -3.73 25.12 4.27
C ASP A 64 -4.41 25.93 5.38
N VAL A 65 -3.62 26.35 6.37
CA VAL A 65 -4.12 27.07 7.55
C VAL A 65 -4.63 28.48 7.20
N ASN A 66 -4.12 29.08 6.13
CA ASN A 66 -4.46 30.45 5.73
C ASN A 66 -5.76 30.48 4.92
N THR A 67 -5.93 29.52 4.01
CA THR A 67 -7.10 29.47 3.11
C THR A 67 -8.20 28.55 3.62
N GLY A 68 -7.87 27.61 4.52
CA GLY A 68 -8.75 26.53 4.94
C GLY A 68 -8.91 25.44 3.88
N GLU A 69 -8.13 25.46 2.80
CA GLU A 69 -8.20 24.46 1.74
C GLU A 69 -7.73 23.09 2.22
N GLU A 70 -8.53 22.08 1.95
CA GLU A 70 -8.30 20.70 2.33
C GLU A 70 -7.85 19.89 1.09
N TYR A 71 -6.74 19.18 1.23
CA TYR A 71 -6.17 18.37 0.17
C TYR A 71 -6.39 16.90 0.50
N GLU A 72 -7.27 16.27 -0.29
CA GLU A 72 -7.67 14.89 -0.13
C GLU A 72 -7.21 14.01 -1.30
N ILE A 73 -6.95 12.75 -1.01
CA ILE A 73 -6.70 11.71 -2.02
C ILE A 73 -7.69 10.55 -1.83
N LEU A 74 -8.39 10.22 -2.93
CA LEU A 74 -9.28 9.06 -2.98
C LEU A 74 -8.50 7.85 -3.51
N LEU A 75 -8.37 6.82 -2.67
CA LEU A 75 -7.64 5.61 -2.98
C LEU A 75 -8.61 4.42 -3.04
N PRO A 76 -8.92 3.89 -4.23
CA PRO A 76 -9.68 2.65 -4.32
C PRO A 76 -8.82 1.48 -3.86
N TYR A 77 -9.44 0.48 -3.24
CA TYR A 77 -8.79 -0.75 -2.80
C TYR A 77 -9.65 -1.96 -3.14
N ASP A 78 -9.01 -3.11 -3.20
CA ASP A 78 -9.69 -4.40 -3.35
C ASP A 78 -9.58 -5.15 -2.02
N GLU A 79 -10.73 -5.53 -1.44
CA GLU A 79 -10.82 -6.23 -0.15
C GLU A 79 -9.99 -7.53 -0.11
N LYS A 80 -9.72 -8.15 -1.27
CA LYS A 80 -8.93 -9.39 -1.37
C LYS A 80 -7.42 -9.17 -1.44
N ASP A 81 -6.99 -7.96 -1.77
CA ASP A 81 -5.60 -7.61 -2.13
C ASP A 81 -5.00 -6.59 -1.16
N ILE A 82 -5.84 -5.89 -0.39
CA ILE A 82 -5.40 -4.92 0.61
C ILE A 82 -4.83 -5.63 1.84
N LYS A 83 -3.63 -5.23 2.23
CA LYS A 83 -3.01 -5.60 3.50
C LYS A 83 -3.34 -4.55 4.55
N LEU A 84 -3.80 -4.99 5.72
CA LEU A 84 -4.03 -4.12 6.88
C LEU A 84 -2.97 -4.37 7.93
N GLU A 85 -2.32 -3.30 8.40
CA GLU A 85 -1.34 -3.36 9.49
C GLU A 85 -1.91 -2.73 10.75
N HIS A 86 -1.65 -3.37 11.90
CA HIS A 86 -2.14 -2.95 13.23
C HIS A 86 -3.67 -2.95 13.41
N ARG A 87 -4.41 -3.46 12.42
CA ARG A 87 -5.86 -3.70 12.44
C ARG A 87 -6.20 -5.02 11.77
N LYS A 88 -7.32 -5.62 12.18
CA LYS A 88 -7.78 -6.91 11.65
C LYS A 88 -8.70 -6.77 10.44
N SER A 89 -9.43 -5.66 10.36
CA SER A 89 -10.37 -5.38 9.26
C SER A 89 -10.46 -3.89 9.00
N ILE A 90 -10.89 -3.53 7.79
CA ILE A 90 -11.02 -2.15 7.34
C ILE A 90 -12.10 -1.41 8.15
N ASP A 91 -13.13 -2.13 8.61
CA ASP A 91 -14.21 -1.60 9.44
C ASP A 91 -13.75 -1.09 10.82
N GLN A 92 -12.52 -1.43 11.24
CA GLN A 92 -11.93 -0.92 12.48
C GLN A 92 -11.25 0.44 12.32
N ILE A 93 -11.16 0.94 11.08
CA ILE A 93 -10.66 2.27 10.76
C ILE A 93 -11.88 3.17 10.61
N ALA A 94 -11.95 4.20 11.44
CA ALA A 94 -13.05 5.15 11.44
C ALA A 94 -12.63 6.48 10.81
N LYS A 95 -13.63 7.29 10.44
CA LYS A 95 -13.41 8.68 10.09
C LYS A 95 -12.70 9.41 11.22
N GLY A 96 -11.66 10.17 10.89
CA GLY A 96 -10.82 10.90 11.83
C GLY A 96 -9.57 10.15 12.30
N ASP A 97 -9.45 8.85 12.03
CA ASP A 97 -8.23 8.10 12.36
C ASP A 97 -7.07 8.57 11.47
N ILE A 98 -5.85 8.51 12.01
CA ILE A 98 -4.64 8.73 11.22
C ILE A 98 -4.12 7.38 10.73
N VAL A 99 -3.92 7.28 9.43
CA VAL A 99 -3.40 6.10 8.75
C VAL A 99 -2.26 6.49 7.83
N ASP A 100 -1.41 5.52 7.55
CA ASP A 100 -0.42 5.55 6.49
C ASP A 100 -0.84 4.57 5.39
N VAL A 101 -0.84 5.00 4.13
CA VAL A 101 -1.35 4.23 3.00
C VAL A 101 -0.29 4.13 1.91
N HIS A 102 0.16 2.90 1.65
CA HIS A 102 0.94 2.58 0.46
C HIS A 102 0.00 2.25 -0.70
N TYR A 103 0.14 2.97 -1.81
CA TYR A 103 -0.66 2.77 -3.01
C TYR A 103 0.20 2.62 -4.26
N GLU A 104 -0.28 1.83 -5.21
CA GLU A 104 0.25 1.75 -6.55
C GLU A 104 -0.30 2.90 -7.38
N GLU A 105 0.60 3.63 -8.02
CA GLU A 105 0.29 4.53 -9.13
C GLU A 105 0.68 3.83 -10.43
N GLU A 106 -0.32 3.47 -11.23
CA GLU A 106 -0.14 2.87 -12.55
C GLU A 106 -0.41 3.94 -13.61
N THR A 107 0.65 4.32 -14.33
CA THR A 107 0.56 5.19 -15.50
C THR A 107 0.59 4.34 -16.75
N LYS A 108 -0.48 4.44 -17.54
CA LYS A 108 -0.60 3.82 -18.86
C LYS A 108 -0.76 4.90 -19.92
N GLN A 109 0.03 4.80 -20.98
CA GLN A 109 -0.22 5.56 -22.19
C GLN A 109 -1.30 4.83 -23.01
N ASP A 110 -2.34 5.54 -23.41
CA ASP A 110 -3.35 4.98 -24.32
C ASP A 110 -2.95 5.11 -25.79
N ASP A 111 -3.77 4.52 -26.68
CA ASP A 111 -3.55 4.54 -28.13
C ASP A 111 -3.49 5.95 -28.73
N TYR A 112 -4.00 6.96 -28.00
CA TYR A 112 -3.98 8.38 -28.37
C TYR A 112 -2.85 9.17 -27.71
N LYS A 113 -1.88 8.48 -27.10
CA LYS A 113 -0.75 9.06 -26.34
C LYS A 113 -1.17 9.86 -25.11
N GLN A 114 -2.38 9.69 -24.60
CA GLN A 114 -2.80 10.31 -23.33
C GLN A 114 -2.35 9.44 -22.16
N GLU A 115 -1.84 10.09 -21.10
CA GLU A 115 -1.51 9.41 -19.86
C GLU A 115 -2.77 9.21 -19.02
N LYS A 116 -3.06 7.96 -18.69
CA LYS A 116 -4.08 7.58 -17.71
C LYS A 116 -3.38 7.10 -16.46
N VAL A 117 -3.68 7.76 -15.35
CA VAL A 117 -3.20 7.39 -14.02
C VAL A 117 -4.30 6.63 -13.28
N LYS A 118 -3.95 5.46 -12.75
CA LYS A 118 -4.80 4.69 -11.85
C LYS A 118 -4.11 4.54 -10.51
N LEU A 119 -4.85 4.80 -9.44
CA LEU A 119 -4.39 4.63 -8.08
C LEU A 119 -5.00 3.37 -7.50
N LYS A 120 -4.26 2.60 -6.71
CA LYS A 120 -4.81 1.47 -5.95
C LYS A 120 -4.09 1.33 -4.61
N ALA A 121 -4.81 1.46 -3.50
CA ALA A 121 -4.25 1.19 -2.17
C ALA A 121 -3.94 -0.30 -2.01
N LYS A 122 -2.75 -0.58 -1.46
CA LYS A 122 -2.21 -1.93 -1.25
C LYS A 122 -1.96 -2.24 0.22
N VAL A 123 -1.47 -1.26 0.98
CA VAL A 123 -1.23 -1.41 2.41
C VAL A 123 -1.86 -0.23 3.12
N VAL A 124 -2.64 -0.49 4.17
CA VAL A 124 -3.15 0.54 5.08
C VAL A 124 -2.67 0.20 6.48
N SER A 125 -1.86 1.09 7.04
CA SER A 125 -1.25 0.94 8.35
C SER A 125 -1.89 1.93 9.31
N PHE A 126 -2.54 1.41 10.36
CA PHE A 126 -3.13 2.27 11.38
C PHE A 126 -2.02 2.93 12.23
N VAL A 127 -2.06 4.26 12.34
CA VAL A 127 -1.09 5.04 13.12
C VAL A 127 -1.67 5.43 14.47
N ARG A 128 -2.80 6.15 14.50
CA ARG A 128 -3.46 6.58 15.75
C ARG A 128 -4.94 6.87 15.55
N ALA A 129 -5.69 6.84 16.64
CA ALA A 129 -7.12 7.13 16.63
C ALA A 129 -7.39 8.63 16.54
N ALA A 130 -8.58 8.99 16.05
CA ALA A 130 -9.08 10.36 16.06
C ALA A 130 -8.98 11.00 17.46
N GLU A 131 -8.55 12.26 17.53
CA GLU A 131 -8.60 13.02 18.78
C GLU A 131 -10.07 13.29 19.14
N LYS A 132 -10.49 12.87 20.33
CA LYS A 132 -11.81 13.23 20.86
C LYS A 132 -11.84 14.73 21.11
N LYS A 133 -12.46 15.50 20.21
CA LYS A 133 -12.78 16.90 20.51
C LYS A 133 -13.69 16.91 21.75
N PRO A 134 -13.36 17.67 22.81
CA PRO A 134 -14.23 17.77 23.98
C PRO A 134 -15.57 18.32 23.51
N GLU A 135 -16.67 17.63 23.85
CA GLU A 135 -18.02 18.14 23.62
C GLU A 135 -18.10 19.51 24.27
N SER A 136 -18.24 20.55 23.46
CA SER A 136 -18.50 21.89 23.97
C SER A 136 -19.78 21.79 24.80
N THR A 137 -19.64 21.86 26.12
CA THR A 137 -20.78 21.91 27.02
C THR A 137 -21.58 23.15 26.62
N VAL A 138 -22.68 22.94 25.90
CA VAL A 138 -23.61 24.01 25.55
C VAL A 138 -24.20 24.45 26.87
N LEU A 139 -23.62 25.51 27.45
CA LEU A 139 -24.21 26.22 28.57
C LEU A 139 -25.52 26.79 28.04
N THR A 140 -26.58 26.03 28.26
CA THR A 140 -27.94 26.45 27.98
C THR A 140 -28.23 27.51 29.04
N SER A 141 -27.89 28.77 28.73
CA SER A 141 -28.24 29.92 29.55
C SER A 141 -29.75 29.91 29.70
N GLY A 142 -30.24 29.46 30.85
CA GLY A 142 -31.64 29.45 31.17
C GLY A 142 -32.20 30.85 31.04
N GLU A 143 -33.14 31.02 30.11
CA GLU A 143 -34.05 32.17 30.07
C GLU A 143 -34.84 32.17 31.38
N GLY A 144 -34.42 33.03 32.31
CA GLY A 144 -35.20 33.42 33.47
C GLY A 144 -36.48 34.11 33.00
N SER A 145 -37.55 33.35 32.90
CA SER A 145 -38.90 33.84 32.68
C SER A 145 -39.57 34.07 34.04
N ARG A 146 -39.96 35.33 34.25
CA ARG A 146 -41.22 35.78 34.87
C ARG A 146 -41.67 35.14 36.19
N GLU A 147 -41.69 35.95 37.25
CA GLU A 147 -42.81 36.08 38.21
C GLU A 147 -42.93 37.60 38.50
N GLU A 148 -43.95 38.25 37.92
CA GLU A 148 -45.14 38.83 38.60
C GLU A 148 -44.84 40.03 39.53
#